data_AF-A0A969GC30-F1
#
_entry.id   AF-A0A969GC30-F1
#
_cell.length_a   1.000
_cell.length_b   1.000
_cell.length_c   1.000
_cell.angle_alpha   90.00
_cell.angle_beta   90.00
_cell.angle_gamma   90.00
#
_symmetry.space_group_name_H-M   'P 1'
#
loop_
_entity.id
_entity.type
_entity.pdbx_description
1 polymer ?
#
loop_
_entity_poly.entity_id
_entity_poly.type
_entity_poly.pdbx_seq_one_letter_code
_entity_poly.pdbx_strand_id
1 'polypeptide(L)'
;MSNQIARFSIIASVVTLLLLGALHILSPEFDPAWRMVSEYANGDYSWFLSLFFVFWAISAWTLTYAIWSEPKTRAGRIGLYFLIAAGVGEMMAAFFDINHSLHSLASLIGIPSLAIAAMLISRSLVKEEAWVGVKEKSFY
;
A
#
# COMPACT_ATOMS: atom_id res chain seq x y z
N MET A 1 -4.06 -6.37 20.04
CA MET A 1 -3.15 -5.54 19.20
C MET A 1 -3.01 -4.16 19.81
N SER A 2 -1.84 -3.52 19.70
CA SER A 2 -1.71 -2.12 20.09
C SER A 2 -2.44 -1.22 19.09
N ASN A 3 -3.41 -0.43 19.56
CA ASN A 3 -4.10 0.62 18.79
C ASN A 3 -3.10 1.58 18.10
N GLN A 4 -1.89 1.69 18.63
CA GLN A 4 -0.85 2.57 18.09
C GLN A 4 -0.35 2.12 16.71
N ILE A 5 -0.24 0.81 16.45
CA ILE A 5 0.30 0.31 15.18
C ILE A 5 -0.71 0.49 14.05
N ALA A 6 -1.99 0.26 14.33
CA ALA A 6 -3.06 0.56 13.38
C ALA A 6 -3.11 2.06 13.05
N ARG A 7 -3.01 2.93 14.07
CA ARG A 7 -2.92 4.39 13.86
C ARG A 7 -1.69 4.77 13.04
N PHE A 8 -0.55 4.15 13.30
CA PHE A 8 0.68 4.42 12.55
C PHE A 8 0.54 4.01 11.08
N SER A 9 -0.05 2.85 10.79
CA SER A 9 -0.35 2.42 9.41
C SER A 9 -1.28 3.42 8.70
N ILE A 10 -2.30 3.93 9.39
CA ILE A 10 -3.19 4.97 8.85
C ILE A 10 -2.42 6.26 8.57
N ILE A 11 -1.60 6.73 9.51
CA ILE A 11 -0.79 7.95 9.33
C ILE A 11 0.18 7.78 8.15
N ALA A 12 0.88 6.65 8.07
CA ALA A 12 1.79 6.36 6.95
C ALA A 12 1.04 6.35 5.61
N SER A 13 -0.17 5.76 5.55
CA SER A 13 -1.03 5.79 4.36
C SER A 13 -1.44 7.22 3.97
N VAL A 14 -1.80 8.05 4.95
CA VAL A 14 -2.16 9.46 4.71
C VAL A 14 -0.95 10.22 4.17
N VAL A 15 0.24 10.01 4.73
CA VAL A 15 1.49 10.61 4.23
C VAL A 15 1.77 10.16 2.80
N THR A 16 1.60 8.88 2.46
CA THR A 16 1.70 8.37 1.09
C THR A 16 0.79 9.13 0.13
N LEU A 17 -0.48 9.32 0.49
CA LEU A 17 -1.43 10.07 -0.36
C LEU A 17 -1.07 11.55 -0.50
N LEU A 18 -0.56 12.18 0.57
CA LEU A 18 -0.10 13.57 0.51
C LEU A 18 1.14 13.74 -0.38
N LEU A 19 2.10 12.81 -0.31
CA LEU A 19 3.27 12.81 -1.18
C LEU A 19 2.87 12.61 -2.65
N LEU A 20 1.94 11.70 -2.92
CA LEU A 20 1.41 11.51 -4.29
C LEU A 20 0.69 12.76 -4.80
N GLY A 21 -0.16 13.37 -3.98
CA GLY A 21 -0.83 14.62 -4.32
C GLY A 21 0.15 15.77 -4.55
N ALA A 22 1.23 15.85 -3.76
CA ALA A 22 2.29 16.83 -3.95
C ALA A 22 3.03 16.60 -5.28
N LEU A 23 3.33 15.36 -5.66
CA LEU A 23 3.94 15.04 -6.96
C LEU A 23 3.07 15.50 -8.13
N HIS A 24 1.75 15.32 -8.05
CA HIS A 24 0.83 15.81 -9.09
C HIS A 24 0.87 17.33 -9.27
N ILE A 25 1.21 18.09 -8.21
CA ILE A 25 1.30 19.56 -8.24
C ILE A 25 2.71 20.02 -8.64
N LEU A 26 3.74 19.36 -8.10
CA LEU A 26 5.15 19.73 -8.28
C LEU A 26 5.71 19.33 -9.65
N SER A 27 5.18 18.24 -10.22
CA SER A 27 5.59 17.69 -11.52
C SER A 27 4.40 17.53 -12.47
N PRO A 28 3.73 18.63 -12.86
CA PRO A 28 2.52 18.60 -13.70
C PRO A 28 2.76 18.04 -15.11
N GLU A 29 4.02 17.90 -15.54
CA GLU A 29 4.42 17.26 -16.80
C GLU A 29 4.10 15.75 -16.86
N PHE A 30 3.80 15.13 -15.71
CA PHE A 30 3.28 13.76 -15.65
C PHE A 30 1.77 13.79 -15.33
N ASP A 31 0.95 13.60 -16.36
CA ASP A 31 -0.51 13.52 -16.22
C ASP A 31 -0.93 12.23 -15.48
N PRO A 32 -1.60 12.33 -14.31
CA PRO A 32 -1.99 11.17 -13.51
C PRO A 32 -3.04 10.26 -14.17
N ALA A 33 -3.75 10.73 -15.20
CA ALA A 33 -4.79 9.94 -15.86
C ALA A 33 -4.23 8.80 -16.72
N TRP A 34 -2.99 8.92 -17.20
CA TRP A 34 -2.43 8.03 -18.22
C TRP A 34 -1.01 7.53 -17.95
N ARG A 35 -0.31 8.10 -16.96
CA ARG A 35 1.08 7.76 -16.66
C ARG A 35 1.22 6.95 -15.38
N MET A 36 2.21 6.06 -15.36
CA MET A 36 2.53 5.30 -14.16
C MET A 36 3.14 6.22 -13.10
N VAL A 37 2.80 6.00 -11.84
CA VAL A 37 3.33 6.78 -10.70
C VAL A 37 4.86 6.72 -10.65
N SER A 38 5.49 5.63 -11.11
CA SER A 38 6.94 5.54 -11.13
C SER A 38 7.61 6.50 -12.13
N GLU A 39 6.87 7.03 -13.12
CA GLU A 39 7.43 7.96 -14.11
C GLU A 39 7.83 9.31 -13.52
N TYR A 40 7.26 9.69 -12.36
CA TYR A 40 7.71 10.86 -11.58
C TYR A 40 9.20 10.83 -11.22
N ALA A 41 9.86 9.66 -11.33
CA ALA A 41 11.30 9.52 -11.15
C ALA A 41 12.12 10.37 -12.13
N ASN A 42 11.56 10.70 -13.30
CA ASN A 42 12.23 11.51 -14.31
C ASN A 42 12.05 13.03 -14.10
N GLY A 43 11.28 13.45 -13.08
CA GLY A 43 11.09 14.85 -12.74
C GLY A 43 12.09 15.36 -11.70
N ASP A 44 12.06 16.68 -11.44
CA ASP A 44 12.95 17.35 -10.49
C ASP A 44 12.72 16.92 -9.03
N TYR A 45 11.58 16.27 -8.75
CA TYR A 45 11.15 15.85 -7.42
C TYR A 45 11.20 14.32 -7.24
N SER A 46 12.11 13.62 -7.92
CA SER A 46 12.26 12.15 -7.83
C SER A 46 12.43 11.63 -6.40
N TRP A 47 13.03 12.41 -5.49
CA TRP A 47 13.15 12.05 -4.08
C TRP A 47 11.80 12.04 -3.33
N PHE A 48 10.82 12.86 -3.73
CA PHE A 48 9.44 12.78 -3.21
C PHE A 48 8.81 11.45 -3.60
N LEU A 49 9.09 10.95 -4.81
CA LEU A 49 8.64 9.64 -5.26
C LEU A 49 9.26 8.51 -4.44
N SER A 50 10.56 8.57 -4.14
CA SER A 50 11.20 7.60 -3.24
C SER A 50 10.53 7.59 -1.85
N LEU A 51 10.26 8.76 -1.27
CA LEU A 51 9.54 8.84 0.00
C LEU A 51 8.13 8.26 -0.09
N PHE A 52 7.40 8.55 -1.18
CA PHE A 52 6.07 7.98 -1.43
C PHE A 52 6.11 6.46 -1.33
N PHE A 53 7.05 5.82 -2.02
CA PHE A 53 7.22 4.37 -2.00
C PHE A 53 7.66 3.83 -0.62
N VAL A 54 8.54 4.53 0.09
CA VAL A 54 8.94 4.15 1.46
C VAL A 54 7.75 4.16 2.42
N PHE A 55 6.97 5.25 2.44
CA PHE A 55 5.81 5.35 3.33
C PHE A 55 4.72 4.34 2.96
N TRP A 56 4.57 4.03 1.67
CA TRP A 56 3.64 3.01 1.21
C TRP A 56 4.05 1.62 1.76
N ALA A 57 5.33 1.25 1.61
CA ALA A 57 5.85 -0.02 2.11
C ALA A 57 5.71 -0.13 3.63
N ILE A 58 6.05 0.93 4.36
CA ILE A 58 5.89 0.99 5.82
C ILE A 58 4.42 0.82 6.20
N SER A 59 3.50 1.48 5.49
CA SER A 59 2.07 1.32 5.71
C SER A 59 1.63 -0.13 5.51
N ALA A 60 2.05 -0.78 4.42
CA ALA A 60 1.69 -2.17 4.11
C ALA A 60 2.18 -3.14 5.19
N TRP A 61 3.43 -2.99 5.67
CA TRP A 61 3.98 -3.86 6.70
C TRP A 61 3.38 -3.61 8.08
N THR A 62 3.15 -2.35 8.44
CA THR A 62 2.52 -2.01 9.72
C THR A 62 1.05 -2.39 9.75
N LEU A 63 0.34 -2.28 8.61
CA LEU A 63 -1.00 -2.84 8.43
C LEU A 63 -0.96 -4.35 8.61
N THR A 64 -0.04 -5.05 7.93
CA THR A 64 0.10 -6.51 8.06
C THR A 64 0.31 -6.93 9.51
N TYR A 65 1.23 -6.26 10.21
CA TYR A 65 1.49 -6.53 11.62
C TYR A 65 0.26 -6.24 12.48
N ALA A 66 -0.43 -5.13 12.21
CA ALA A 66 -1.66 -4.79 12.89
C ALA A 66 -2.64 -5.95 12.69
N ILE A 67 -3.11 -6.23 11.49
CA ILE A 67 -4.17 -7.23 11.29
C ILE A 67 -3.67 -8.70 11.34
N TRP A 68 -2.45 -8.97 11.82
CA TRP A 68 -1.85 -10.30 11.74
C TRP A 68 -2.69 -11.41 12.39
N SER A 69 -3.38 -11.11 13.49
CA SER A 69 -4.24 -12.06 14.21
C SER A 69 -5.67 -12.14 13.68
N GLU A 70 -6.06 -11.23 12.80
CA GLU A 70 -7.47 -11.03 12.41
C GLU A 70 -7.97 -12.12 11.46
N PRO A 71 -7.31 -12.42 10.32
CA PRO A 71 -7.81 -13.45 9.42
C PRO A 71 -7.79 -14.85 10.06
N LYS A 72 -8.98 -15.46 10.14
CA LYS A 72 -9.13 -16.86 10.58
C LYS A 72 -9.09 -17.86 9.43
N THR A 73 -9.24 -17.38 8.18
CA THR A 73 -9.19 -18.23 7.00
C THR A 73 -7.76 -18.39 6.46
N ARG A 74 -7.47 -19.55 5.83
CA ARG A 74 -6.19 -19.77 5.12
C ARG A 74 -5.96 -18.74 4.01
N ALA A 75 -7.02 -18.37 3.29
CA ALA A 75 -6.96 -17.36 2.24
C ALA A 75 -6.50 -15.99 2.78
N GLY A 76 -7.09 -15.52 3.89
CA GLY A 76 -6.67 -14.27 4.51
C GLY A 76 -5.23 -14.30 5.03
N ARG A 77 -4.77 -15.45 5.55
CA ARG A 77 -3.35 -15.65 5.93
C ARG A 77 -2.41 -15.54 4.74
N ILE A 78 -2.76 -16.17 3.62
CA ILE A 78 -2.02 -16.03 2.35
C ILE A 78 -2.01 -14.56 1.91
N GLY A 79 -3.14 -13.86 2.04
CA GLY A 79 -3.25 -12.43 1.75
C GLY A 79 -2.27 -11.56 2.54
N LEU A 80 -2.00 -11.87 3.82
CA LEU A 80 -0.99 -11.14 4.62
C LEU A 80 0.43 -11.30 4.06
N TYR A 81 0.81 -12.50 3.59
CA TYR A 81 2.12 -12.69 2.96
C TYR A 81 2.24 -11.94 1.64
N PHE A 82 1.16 -11.87 0.85
CA PHE A 82 1.13 -11.01 -0.32
C PHE A 82 1.22 -9.53 0.04
N LEU A 83 0.63 -9.08 1.14
CA LEU A 83 0.77 -7.69 1.58
C LEU A 83 2.22 -7.36 2.00
N ILE A 84 2.93 -8.32 2.60
CA ILE A 84 4.38 -8.20 2.86
C ILE A 84 5.15 -8.09 1.55
N ALA A 85 4.87 -8.97 0.59
CA ALA A 85 5.51 -8.96 -0.72
C ALA A 85 5.23 -7.65 -1.47
N ALA A 86 4.01 -7.10 -1.38
CA ALA A 86 3.66 -5.79 -1.93
C ALA A 86 4.58 -4.69 -1.38
N GLY A 87 4.72 -4.62 -0.05
CA GLY A 87 5.62 -3.67 0.60
C GLY A 87 7.10 -3.87 0.23
N VAL A 88 7.53 -5.10 -0.07
CA VAL A 88 8.89 -5.34 -0.63
C VAL A 88 9.03 -4.73 -2.01
N GLY A 89 8.04 -4.93 -2.90
CA GLY A 89 8.05 -4.31 -4.24
C GLY A 89 8.04 -2.78 -4.17
N GLU A 90 7.22 -2.20 -3.28
CA GLU A 90 7.18 -0.76 -3.01
C GLU A 90 8.53 -0.25 -2.49
N MET A 91 9.12 -0.91 -1.50
CA MET A 91 10.43 -0.53 -0.96
C MET A 91 11.54 -0.64 -2.02
N MET A 92 11.50 -1.67 -2.86
CA MET A 92 12.43 -1.80 -3.99
C MET A 92 12.27 -0.64 -4.97
N ALA A 93 11.03 -0.23 -5.29
CA ALA A 93 10.77 0.91 -6.18
C ALA A 93 11.24 2.26 -5.61
N ALA A 94 11.38 2.38 -4.28
CA ALA A 94 11.96 3.57 -3.66
C ALA A 94 13.45 3.76 -3.97
N PHE A 95 14.19 2.66 -4.13
CA PHE A 95 15.65 2.65 -4.35
C PHE A 95 16.06 2.31 -5.79
N PHE A 96 15.17 1.65 -6.53
CA PHE A 96 15.36 1.28 -7.93
C PHE A 96 14.30 2.00 -8.76
N ASP A 97 14.62 3.19 -9.24
CA ASP A 97 13.74 3.96 -10.14
C ASP A 97 13.57 3.28 -11.51
N ILE A 98 12.72 3.83 -12.38
CA ILE A 98 12.35 3.23 -13.66
C ILE A 98 13.53 2.96 -14.60
N ASN A 99 14.66 3.64 -14.42
CA ASN A 99 15.85 3.50 -15.24
C ASN A 99 16.75 2.37 -14.72
N HIS A 100 16.48 1.84 -13.51
CA HIS A 100 17.22 0.72 -12.93
C HIS A 100 16.64 -0.63 -13.37
N SER A 101 17.51 -1.59 -13.70
CA SER A 101 17.12 -2.91 -14.22
C SER A 101 16.21 -3.72 -13.27
N LEU A 102 16.32 -3.49 -11.96
CA LEU A 102 15.49 -4.14 -10.94
C LEU A 102 14.10 -3.49 -10.76
N HIS A 103 13.79 -2.37 -11.40
CA HIS A 103 12.48 -1.73 -11.25
C HIS A 103 11.34 -2.58 -11.79
N SER A 104 11.57 -3.27 -12.91
CA SER A 104 10.61 -4.22 -13.47
C SER A 104 10.34 -5.37 -12.52
N LEU A 105 11.36 -5.84 -11.78
CA LEU A 105 11.20 -6.85 -10.74
C LEU A 105 10.41 -6.31 -9.55
N ALA A 106 10.69 -5.06 -9.13
CA ALA A 106 9.92 -4.38 -8.09
C ALA A 106 8.43 -4.30 -8.44
N SER A 107 8.13 -3.93 -9.69
CA SER A 107 6.76 -3.87 -10.24
C SER A 107 6.09 -5.24 -10.30
N LEU A 108 6.82 -6.26 -10.74
CA LEU A 108 6.34 -7.65 -10.83
C LEU A 108 6.01 -8.23 -9.45
N ILE A 109 6.77 -7.87 -8.42
CA ILE A 109 6.50 -8.29 -7.05
C ILE A 109 5.33 -7.47 -6.48
N GLY A 110 5.40 -6.13 -6.58
CA GLY A 110 4.51 -5.20 -5.89
C GLY A 110 3.06 -5.27 -6.38
N ILE A 111 2.85 -4.96 -7.67
CA ILE A 111 1.52 -4.73 -8.26
C ILE A 111 0.58 -5.93 -8.10
N PRO A 112 0.94 -7.16 -8.55
CA PRO A 112 0.04 -8.29 -8.39
C PRO A 112 -0.13 -8.71 -6.94
N SER A 113 0.93 -8.59 -6.11
CA SER A 113 0.83 -8.96 -4.69
C SER A 113 -0.13 -8.06 -3.95
N LEU A 114 -0.12 -6.75 -4.20
CA LEU A 114 -1.06 -5.82 -3.58
C LEU A 114 -2.51 -6.15 -3.96
N ALA A 115 -2.78 -6.42 -5.24
CA ALA A 115 -4.11 -6.79 -5.72
C ALA A 115 -4.61 -8.10 -5.10
N ILE A 116 -3.76 -9.13 -5.03
CA ILE A 116 -4.08 -10.42 -4.41
C ILE A 116 -4.31 -10.24 -2.90
N ALA A 117 -3.44 -9.50 -2.21
CA ALA A 117 -3.56 -9.19 -0.79
C ALA A 117 -4.91 -8.52 -0.48
N ALA A 118 -5.22 -7.43 -1.20
CA ALA A 118 -6.46 -6.69 -1.04
C ALA A 118 -7.69 -7.60 -1.20
N MET A 119 -7.70 -8.45 -2.24
CA MET A 119 -8.81 -9.38 -2.49
C MET A 119 -8.95 -10.41 -1.36
N LEU A 120 -7.87 -11.08 -0.98
CA LEU A 120 -7.92 -12.19 -0.03
C LEU A 120 -8.18 -11.73 1.41
N ILE A 121 -7.55 -10.63 1.84
CA ILE A 121 -7.75 -10.05 3.17
C ILE A 121 -9.19 -9.54 3.29
N SER A 122 -9.67 -8.75 2.31
CA SER A 122 -11.03 -8.18 2.37
C SER A 122 -12.10 -9.27 2.43
N ARG A 123 -11.98 -10.31 1.59
CA ARG A 123 -12.92 -11.45 1.62
C ARG A 123 -12.86 -12.25 2.92
N SER A 124 -11.69 -12.31 3.58
CA SER A 124 -11.56 -13.01 4.85
C SER A 124 -12.18 -12.22 5.99
N LEU A 125 -11.98 -10.91 6.05
CA LEU A 125 -12.43 -10.08 7.17
C LEU A 125 -13.94 -9.83 7.12
N VAL A 126 -14.55 -9.69 5.94
CA VAL A 126 -16.01 -9.51 5.80
C VAL A 126 -16.82 -10.70 6.35
N LYS A 127 -16.20 -11.86 6.52
CA LYS A 127 -16.85 -13.06 7.08
C LYS A 127 -16.82 -13.12 8.61
N GLU A 128 -16.08 -12.24 9.26
CA GLU A 128 -15.95 -12.23 10.73
C GLU A 128 -16.99 -11.27 11.33
N GLU A 129 -17.80 -11.75 12.29
CA GLU A 129 -18.91 -10.98 12.88
C GLU A 129 -18.48 -9.63 13.47
N ALA A 130 -17.27 -9.57 14.03
CA ALA A 130 -16.66 -8.34 14.56
C ALA A 130 -16.47 -7.23 13.49
N TRP A 131 -16.45 -7.61 12.21
CA TRP A 131 -16.28 -6.72 11.06
C TRP A 131 -17.58 -6.54 10.26
N VAL A 132 -18.60 -7.37 10.50
CA VAL A 132 -19.95 -7.24 9.91
C VAL A 132 -20.74 -6.09 10.56
N GLY A 133 -20.49 -5.81 11.84
CA GLY A 133 -21.25 -4.86 12.68
C GLY A 133 -21.06 -3.34 12.42
N VAL A 134 -20.28 -2.91 11.42
CA VAL A 134 -20.22 -1.48 11.03
C VAL A 134 -21.41 -1.09 10.13
N LYS A 135 -22.19 -2.05 9.64
CA LYS A 135 -23.36 -1.78 8.77
C LYS A 135 -24.67 -1.49 9.50
N GLU A 136 -24.74 -1.61 10.84
CA GLU A 136 -26.03 -1.65 11.55
C GLU A 136 -26.12 -0.72 12.78
N LYS A 137 -25.63 0.52 12.65
CA LYS A 137 -25.95 1.60 13.62
C LYS A 137 -26.37 2.90 12.92
N SER A 138 -27.31 2.81 11.99
CA SER A 138 -28.08 3.96 11.51
C SER A 138 -29.56 3.60 11.58
N PHE A 139 -30.32 4.41 12.31
CA PHE A 139 -31.76 4.34 12.58
C PHE A 139 -32.23 3.28 13.59
N TYR A 140 -32.16 3.63 14.87
CA TYR A 140 -33.34 3.73 15.75
C TYR A 140 -33.20 4.95 16.65
#